data_AF-A0AAV0K586-F1
#
_entry.id   AF-A0AAV0K586-F1
#
_cell.length_a   1.000
_cell.length_b   1.000
_cell.length_c   1.000
_cell.angle_alpha   90.00
_cell.angle_beta   90.00
_cell.angle_gamma   90.00
#
_symmetry.space_group_name_H-M   'P 1'
#
loop_
_entity.id
_entity.type
_entity.pdbx_description
1 polymer ?
#
loop_
_entity_poly.entity_id
_entity_poly.type
_entity_poly.pdbx_seq_one_letter_code
_entity_poly.pdbx_strand_id
1 'polypeptide(L)'
;MAEHPGISVEVIRFVVNPEAAGGEIVSFHMAVHSSCMKSLSMDEEMISELKQTASKDISVKYDEKVVRNATETLDAIQEVKQCNLFLVGATPEGGIGLLLDRHNECEELGPIGGLLTSDSTVTASVLVIQQYSDGNNNLATSEEAAVSQLEEGLQEKNKSSPDSN
;
A
#
# COMPACT_ATOMS: atom_id res chain seq x y z
N MET A 1 13.00 23.03 9.23
CA MET A 1 13.41 22.08 8.17
C MET A 1 12.82 22.47 6.82
N ALA A 2 11.53 22.82 6.75
CA ALA A 2 10.80 23.05 5.50
C ALA A 2 11.30 24.17 4.56
N GLU A 3 12.23 25.04 4.98
CA GLU A 3 12.75 26.13 4.13
C GLU A 3 14.27 26.32 4.28
N HIS A 4 14.97 25.30 4.80
CA HIS A 4 16.42 25.40 4.91
C HIS A 4 17.04 25.16 3.52
N PRO A 5 17.87 26.08 2.99
CA PRO A 5 18.40 25.97 1.62
C PRO A 5 19.31 24.75 1.39
N GLY A 6 19.71 24.07 2.47
CA GLY A 6 20.45 22.81 2.42
C GLY A 6 19.59 21.54 2.42
N ILE A 7 18.26 21.64 2.35
CA ILE A 7 17.36 20.48 2.32
C ILE A 7 16.66 20.44 0.97
N SER A 8 16.72 19.27 0.32
CA SER A 8 15.94 18.96 -0.88
C SER A 8 15.07 17.75 -0.63
N VAL A 9 13.83 17.79 -1.10
CA VAL A 9 12.86 16.71 -0.98
C VAL A 9 12.55 16.18 -2.38
N GLU A 10 12.63 14.87 -2.56
CA GLU A 10 12.26 14.20 -3.78
C GLU A 10 11.13 13.22 -3.48
N VAL A 11 9.98 13.43 -4.10
CA VAL A 11 8.80 12.59 -3.93
C VAL A 11 8.68 11.68 -5.15
N ILE A 12 8.68 10.38 -4.91
CA ILE A 12 8.58 9.37 -5.95
C ILE A 12 7.27 8.63 -5.77
N ARG A 13 6.41 8.70 -6.79
CA ARG A 13 5.17 7.93 -6.85
C ARG A 13 5.37 6.69 -7.69
N PHE A 14 5.20 5.52 -7.08
CA PHE A 14 5.18 4.26 -7.80
C PHE A 14 3.80 4.01 -8.40
N VAL A 15 3.78 3.78 -9.71
CA VAL A 15 2.57 3.44 -10.46
C VAL A 15 2.67 1.99 -10.91
N VAL A 16 1.79 1.14 -10.39
CA VAL A 16 1.81 -0.27 -10.74
C VAL A 16 1.27 -0.46 -12.15
N ASN A 17 2.02 -1.15 -13.01
CA ASN A 17 1.55 -1.49 -14.34
C ASN A 17 0.52 -2.64 -14.27
N PRO A 18 -0.76 -2.40 -14.64
CA PRO A 18 -1.82 -3.40 -14.51
C PRO A 18 -1.69 -4.58 -15.48
N GLU A 19 -0.93 -4.45 -16.57
CA GLU A 19 -0.73 -5.55 -17.53
C GLU A 19 0.33 -6.55 -17.04
N ALA A 20 1.27 -6.08 -16.22
CA ALA A 20 2.32 -6.91 -15.63
C ALA A 20 1.98 -7.41 -14.23
N ALA A 21 1.11 -6.68 -13.53
CA ALA A 21 0.60 -7.04 -12.23
C ALA A 21 -0.41 -8.20 -12.40
N GLY A 22 -0.18 -9.34 -11.74
CA GLY A 22 -1.04 -10.52 -11.86
C GLY A 22 -2.53 -10.24 -11.58
N GLY A 23 -3.39 -11.20 -11.90
CA GLY A 23 -4.86 -11.03 -11.84
C GLY A 23 -5.41 -10.52 -10.51
N GLU A 24 -4.72 -10.79 -9.39
CA GLU A 24 -5.03 -10.30 -8.06
C GLU A 24 -4.97 -8.76 -7.96
N ILE A 25 -3.90 -8.14 -8.46
CA ILE A 25 -3.71 -6.68 -8.40
C ILE A 25 -4.69 -5.97 -9.33
N VAL A 26 -4.98 -6.56 -10.50
CA VAL A 26 -6.00 -6.05 -11.42
C VAL A 26 -7.39 -6.12 -10.79
N SER A 27 -7.71 -7.23 -10.10
CA SER A 27 -8.98 -7.38 -9.39
C SER A 27 -9.12 -6.39 -8.25
N PHE A 28 -8.04 -6.13 -7.50
CA PHE A 28 -8.00 -5.13 -6.44
C PHE A 28 -8.20 -3.72 -6.99
N HIS A 29 -7.52 -3.36 -8.09
CA HIS A 29 -7.70 -2.07 -8.75
C HIS A 29 -9.16 -1.84 -9.14
N MET A 30 -9.86 -2.87 -9.66
CA MET A 30 -11.29 -2.78 -9.96
C MET A 30 -12.18 -2.69 -8.71
N ALA A 31 -11.86 -3.43 -7.64
CA ALA A 31 -12.62 -3.40 -6.39
C ALA A 31 -12.50 -2.05 -5.66
N VAL A 32 -11.27 -1.51 -5.56
CA VAL A 32 -11.00 -0.18 -4.98
C VAL A 32 -11.68 0.93 -5.76
N HIS A 33 -11.70 0.81 -7.09
CA HIS A 33 -12.41 1.78 -7.94
C HIS A 33 -13.92 1.83 -7.65
N SER A 34 -14.51 0.76 -7.09
CA SER A 34 -15.93 0.76 -6.72
C SER A 34 -16.19 1.19 -5.27
N SER A 35 -15.26 0.98 -4.34
CA SER A 35 -15.47 1.21 -2.90
C SER A 35 -14.86 2.52 -2.36
N CYS A 36 -13.85 3.08 -3.03
CA CYS A 36 -12.99 4.12 -2.47
C CYS A 36 -12.73 5.31 -3.41
N MET A 37 -13.72 5.73 -4.21
CA MET A 37 -13.57 6.84 -5.16
C MET A 37 -13.23 8.18 -4.50
N LYS A 38 -13.68 8.41 -3.25
CA LYS A 38 -13.45 9.67 -2.54
C LYS A 38 -12.01 9.86 -2.10
N SER A 39 -11.33 8.82 -1.61
CA SER A 39 -9.91 8.93 -1.23
C SER A 39 -9.04 9.12 -2.47
N LEU A 40 -9.29 8.36 -3.54
CA LEU A 40 -8.60 8.52 -4.82
C LEU A 40 -8.72 9.94 -5.38
N SER A 41 -9.89 10.57 -5.27
CA SER A 41 -10.04 11.97 -5.71
C SER A 41 -9.25 12.96 -4.86
N MET A 42 -9.12 12.69 -3.55
CA MET A 42 -8.38 13.55 -2.63
C MET A 42 -6.86 13.40 -2.81
N ASP A 43 -6.40 12.18 -3.07
CA ASP A 43 -5.01 11.88 -3.38
C ASP A 43 -4.56 12.57 -4.66
N GLU A 44 -5.37 12.53 -5.73
CA GLU A 44 -5.05 13.19 -7.00
C GLU A 44 -5.04 14.73 -6.89
N GLU A 45 -5.89 15.32 -6.03
CA GLU A 45 -5.84 16.75 -5.71
C GLU A 45 -4.51 17.09 -5.02
N MET A 46 -4.12 16.34 -3.99
CA MET A 46 -2.85 16.53 -3.27
C MET A 46 -1.63 16.34 -4.18
N ILE A 47 -1.64 15.33 -5.05
CA ILE A 47 -0.58 15.12 -6.05
C ILE A 47 -0.50 16.32 -7.01
N SER A 48 -1.64 16.87 -7.41
CA SER A 48 -1.68 18.04 -8.30
C SER A 48 -1.07 19.29 -7.63
N GLU A 49 -1.36 19.50 -6.34
CA GLU A 49 -0.75 20.56 -5.54
C GLU A 49 0.76 20.36 -5.36
N LEU A 50 1.19 19.12 -5.13
CA LEU A 50 2.60 18.76 -5.01
C LEU A 50 3.36 19.02 -6.31
N LYS A 51 2.80 18.61 -7.47
CA LYS A 51 3.36 18.90 -8.80
C LYS A 51 3.47 20.40 -9.05
N GLN A 52 2.46 21.17 -8.63
CA GLN A 52 2.50 22.62 -8.73
C GLN A 52 3.61 23.22 -7.85
N THR A 53 3.79 22.68 -6.64
CA THR A 53 4.86 23.11 -5.72
C THR A 53 6.24 22.78 -6.27
N ALA A 54 6.46 21.56 -6.76
CA ALA A 54 7.70 21.14 -7.40
C ALA A 54 8.04 21.96 -8.66
N SER A 55 7.03 22.51 -9.35
CA SER A 55 7.24 23.40 -10.50
C SER A 55 7.69 24.81 -10.11
N LYS A 56 7.44 25.22 -8.86
CA LYS A 56 7.76 26.57 -8.33
C LYS A 56 9.02 26.58 -7.48
N ASP A 57 9.33 25.48 -6.80
CA ASP A 57 10.43 25.37 -5.85
C ASP A 57 11.42 24.27 -6.28
N ILE A 58 12.66 24.67 -6.58
CA ILE A 58 13.74 23.75 -7.00
C ILE A 58 14.18 22.77 -5.91
N SER A 59 13.84 23.05 -4.64
CA SER A 59 14.14 22.16 -3.52
C SER A 59 13.19 20.97 -3.46
N VAL A 60 12.06 21.01 -4.18
CA VAL A 60 11.08 19.93 -4.24
C VAL A 60 11.06 19.32 -5.64
N LYS A 61 11.30 18.02 -5.74
CA LYS A 61 11.17 17.25 -6.97
C LYS A 61 10.02 16.27 -6.85
N TYR A 62 9.35 16.03 -7.97
CA TYR A 62 8.32 15.02 -8.09
C TYR A 62 8.62 14.15 -9.32
N ASP A 63 8.62 12.83 -9.14
CA ASP A 63 8.79 11.85 -10.21
C ASP A 63 7.77 10.70 -10.09
N GLU A 64 7.37 10.15 -11.23
CA GLU A 64 6.47 9.00 -11.34
C GLU A 64 7.20 7.82 -11.97
N LYS A 65 7.30 6.72 -11.23
CA LYS A 65 8.00 5.50 -11.66
C LYS A 65 6.99 4.39 -11.89
N VAL A 66 6.85 3.94 -13.13
CA VAL A 66 6.02 2.78 -13.46
C VAL A 66 6.79 1.50 -13.15
N VAL A 67 6.23 0.64 -12.31
CA VAL A 67 6.88 -0.59 -11.82
C VAL A 67 6.00 -1.82 -12.03
N ARG A 68 6.64 -2.95 -12.30
CA ARG A 68 5.99 -4.25 -12.56
C ARG A 68 6.20 -5.28 -11.47
N ASN A 69 7.22 -5.12 -10.62
CA ASN A 69 7.60 -6.05 -9.57
C ASN A 69 8.52 -5.35 -8.54
N ALA A 70 8.84 -6.05 -7.45
CA ALA A 70 9.71 -5.52 -6.41
C ALA A 70 11.14 -5.19 -6.87
N THR A 71 11.69 -5.94 -7.84
CA THR A 71 13.02 -5.65 -8.40
C THR A 71 13.01 -4.30 -9.13
N GLU A 72 12.03 -4.04 -10.00
CA GLU A 72 11.91 -2.75 -10.69
C GLU A 72 11.69 -1.59 -9.71
N THR A 73 10.93 -1.82 -8.63
CA THR A 73 10.78 -0.82 -7.55
C THR A 73 12.09 -0.56 -6.84
N LEU A 74 12.87 -1.60 -6.54
CA LEU A 74 14.18 -1.45 -5.90
C LEU A 74 15.16 -0.70 -6.82
N ASP A 75 15.19 -1.04 -8.10
CA ASP A 75 16.01 -0.34 -9.10
C ASP A 75 15.66 1.16 -9.15
N ALA A 76 14.37 1.49 -9.16
CA ALA A 76 13.90 2.88 -9.14
C ALA A 76 14.29 3.63 -7.85
N ILE A 77 14.32 2.96 -6.69
CA ILE A 77 14.82 3.52 -5.44
C ILE A 77 16.35 3.72 -5.52
N GLN A 78 17.08 2.80 -6.14
CA GLN A 78 18.53 2.92 -6.29
C GLN A 78 18.95 4.10 -7.16
N GLU A 79 18.12 4.51 -8.12
CA GLU A 79 18.35 5.73 -8.92
C GLU A 79 18.42 7.00 -8.07
N VAL A 80 17.73 7.01 -6.92
CA VAL A 80 17.58 8.20 -6.05
C VAL A 80 18.24 8.05 -4.68
N LYS A 81 19.05 6.99 -4.47
CA LYS A 81 19.64 6.65 -3.16
C LYS A 81 20.61 7.66 -2.57
N GLN A 82 20.95 8.73 -3.30
CA GLN A 82 21.77 9.83 -2.81
C GLN A 82 20.96 10.75 -1.87
N CYS A 83 20.40 10.20 -0.81
CA CYS A 83 19.66 10.92 0.22
C CYS A 83 20.14 10.52 1.62
N ASN A 84 19.87 11.37 2.61
CA ASN A 84 20.20 11.07 4.01
C ASN A 84 19.05 10.40 4.76
N LEU A 85 17.83 10.53 4.23
CA LEU A 85 16.59 10.08 4.86
C LEU A 85 15.59 9.61 3.80
N PHE A 86 15.09 8.39 3.95
CA PHE A 86 13.88 7.91 3.27
C PHE A 86 12.67 8.14 4.17
N LEU A 87 11.59 8.61 3.56
CA LEU A 87 10.28 8.72 4.20
C LEU A 87 9.32 7.74 3.55
N VAL A 88 8.81 6.79 4.33
CA VAL A 88 7.92 5.74 3.85
C VAL A 88 6.66 5.65 4.69
N GLY A 89 5.56 5.17 4.12
CA GLY A 89 4.34 4.85 4.84
C GLY A 89 4.35 3.39 5.29
N ALA A 90 3.91 3.11 6.53
CA ALA A 90 3.84 1.73 7.02
C ALA A 90 2.69 0.93 6.38
N THR A 91 1.51 1.52 6.24
CA THR A 91 0.35 0.85 5.62
C THR A 91 -0.08 1.58 4.34
N PRO A 92 0.55 1.32 3.18
CA PRO A 92 0.08 1.87 1.92
C PRO A 92 -1.19 1.16 1.48
N GLU A 93 -2.22 1.92 1.15
CA GLU A 93 -3.37 1.44 0.40
C GLU A 93 -3.02 1.42 -1.10
N GLY A 94 -3.56 0.46 -1.86
CA GLY A 94 -3.37 0.44 -3.31
C GLY A 94 -2.60 -0.77 -3.85
N GLY A 95 -2.47 -0.83 -5.17
CA GLY A 95 -1.80 -1.94 -5.87
C GLY A 95 -0.31 -2.07 -5.54
N ILE A 96 0.36 -1.02 -5.07
CA ILE A 96 1.78 -1.08 -4.68
C ILE A 96 2.00 -1.91 -3.43
N GLY A 97 1.07 -1.85 -2.46
CA GLY A 97 1.12 -2.68 -1.26
C GLY A 97 1.06 -4.16 -1.64
N LEU A 98 0.08 -4.54 -2.46
CA LEU A 98 -0.05 -5.91 -2.96
C LEU A 98 1.13 -6.38 -3.81
N LEU A 99 1.70 -5.49 -4.64
CA LEU A 99 2.85 -5.83 -5.47
C LEU A 99 4.09 -6.21 -4.64
N LEU A 100 4.25 -5.56 -3.49
CA LEU A 100 5.44 -5.66 -2.64
C LEU A 100 5.23 -6.52 -1.40
N ASP A 101 3.99 -6.95 -1.12
CA ASP A 101 3.61 -7.71 0.07
C ASP A 101 4.51 -8.93 0.32
N ARG A 102 4.82 -9.69 -0.74
CA ARG A 102 5.69 -10.89 -0.66
C ARG A 102 7.14 -10.61 -0.29
N HIS A 103 7.56 -9.35 -0.32
CA HIS A 103 8.93 -8.91 -0.03
C HIS A 103 9.03 -8.13 1.29
N ASN A 104 7.94 -8.08 2.06
CA ASN A 104 7.88 -7.31 3.30
C ASN A 104 8.22 -8.19 4.51
N GLU A 105 9.53 -8.31 4.82
CA GLU A 105 9.99 -9.11 5.98
C GLU A 105 9.69 -8.42 7.33
N CYS A 106 9.38 -7.12 7.30
CA CYS A 106 9.13 -6.27 8.46
C CYS A 106 7.88 -5.41 8.22
N GLU A 107 6.70 -5.94 8.59
CA GLU A 107 5.41 -5.25 8.40
C GLU A 107 5.38 -3.84 9.01
N GLU A 108 6.12 -3.62 10.09
CA GLU A 108 6.24 -2.32 10.76
C GLU A 108 6.92 -1.23 9.93
N LEU A 109 7.69 -1.61 8.90
CA LEU A 109 8.37 -0.69 8.00
C LEU A 109 7.53 -0.35 6.76
N GLY A 110 6.44 -1.09 6.56
CA GLY A 110 5.66 -1.11 5.34
C GLY A 110 6.43 -1.66 4.13
N PRO A 111 5.73 -1.87 3.01
CA PRO A 111 6.29 -2.59 1.86
C PRO A 111 7.54 -1.95 1.24
N ILE A 112 7.61 -0.61 1.20
CA ILE A 112 8.81 0.09 0.70
C ILE A 112 9.94 0.04 1.74
N GLY A 113 9.63 0.17 3.03
CA GLY A 113 10.62 0.10 4.09
C GLY A 113 11.24 -1.30 4.20
N GLY A 114 10.43 -2.36 4.11
CA GLY A 114 10.91 -3.73 4.03
C GLY A 114 11.74 -4.00 2.76
N LEU A 115 11.40 -3.37 1.64
CA LEU A 115 12.24 -3.46 0.44
C LEU A 115 13.61 -2.78 0.65
N LEU A 116 13.64 -1.64 1.32
CA LEU A 116 14.88 -0.92 1.66
C LEU A 116 15.79 -1.72 2.60
N THR A 117 15.25 -2.52 3.53
CA THR A 117 16.08 -3.34 4.42
C THR A 117 16.73 -4.51 3.70
N SER A 118 16.13 -4.98 2.60
CA SER A 118 16.71 -6.03 1.77
C SER A 118 17.94 -5.55 0.95
N ASP A 119 18.12 -4.24 0.79
CA ASP A 119 19.21 -3.66 0.00
C ASP A 119 20.38 -3.17 0.87
N SER A 120 21.47 -3.95 0.86
CA SER A 120 22.72 -3.62 1.57
C SER A 120 23.41 -2.33 1.12
N THR A 121 22.98 -1.70 0.00
CA THR A 121 23.57 -0.46 -0.52
C THR A 121 22.93 0.80 0.05
N VAL A 122 21.79 0.67 0.75
CA VAL A 122 21.12 1.78 1.41
C VAL A 122 21.84 2.13 2.72
N THR A 123 22.41 3.33 2.80
CA THR A 123 23.08 3.84 4.03
C THR A 123 22.32 4.99 4.70
N ALA A 124 21.14 5.32 4.19
CA ALA A 124 20.30 6.40 4.69
C ALA A 124 19.46 5.95 5.91
N SER A 125 18.98 6.92 6.68
CA SER A 125 17.98 6.63 7.71
C SER A 125 16.62 6.37 7.05
N VAL A 126 15.79 5.51 7.64
CA VAL A 126 14.41 5.27 7.19
C VAL A 126 13.46 5.76 8.29
N LEU A 127 12.62 6.74 7.96
CA LEU A 127 11.52 7.19 8.82
C LEU A 127 10.21 6.64 8.26
N VAL A 128 9.52 5.88 9.11
CA VAL A 128 8.24 5.28 8.78
C VAL A 128 7.14 6.13 9.40
N ILE A 129 6.19 6.59 8.58
CA ILE A 129 5.00 7.30 9.03
C ILE A 129 3.81 6.34 8.98
N GLN A 130 3.09 6.26 10.09
CA GLN A 130 1.84 5.52 10.19
C GLN A 130 0.70 6.52 10.35
N GLN A 131 -0.33 6.41 9.50
CA GLN A 131 -1.57 7.13 9.74
C GLN A 131 -2.29 6.47 10.91
N TYR A 132 -2.67 7.29 11.89
CA TYR A 132 -3.51 6.85 12.99
C TYR A 132 -4.95 6.73 12.49
N SER A 133 -5.50 5.52 12.52
CA SER A 133 -6.90 5.25 12.23
C SER A 133 -7.59 4.81 13.52
N ASP A 134 -8.61 5.57 13.94
CA ASP A 134 -9.44 5.25 15.11
C ASP A 134 -10.36 4.05 14.81
N GLY A 135 -9.81 2.86 14.50
CA GLY A 135 -10.45 1.54 14.54
C GLY A 135 -11.82 1.32 13.88
N ASN A 136 -12.41 2.29 13.19
CA ASN A 136 -13.81 2.26 12.78
C ASN A 136 -13.98 2.00 11.27
N ASN A 137 -12.89 1.71 10.58
CA ASN A 137 -12.93 1.10 9.25
C ASN A 137 -12.79 -0.41 9.47
N ASN A 138 -13.92 -1.12 9.42
CA ASN A 138 -13.94 -2.57 9.26
C ASN A 138 -13.25 -2.92 7.93
N LEU A 139 -11.92 -2.96 7.94
CA LEU A 139 -11.14 -3.76 7.01
C LEU A 139 -11.49 -5.19 7.39
N ALA A 140 -12.44 -5.75 6.63
CA ALA A 140 -12.76 -7.16 6.69
C ALA A 140 -11.46 -7.92 6.39
N THR A 141 -10.79 -8.36 7.46
CA THR A 141 -9.85 -9.46 7.43
C THR A 141 -10.67 -10.65 6.94
N SER A 142 -10.63 -10.88 5.63
CA SER A 142 -11.43 -11.91 4.96
C SER A 142 -10.84 -13.30 5.20
N GLU A 143 -10.53 -13.60 6.45
CA GLU A 143 -10.04 -14.88 6.94
C GLU A 143 -10.88 -15.40 8.12
N GLU A 144 -11.53 -14.51 8.89
CA GLU A 144 -12.38 -14.88 10.02
C GLU A 144 -13.84 -15.19 9.62
N ALA A 145 -14.30 -14.71 8.45
CA ALA A 145 -15.71 -14.84 8.03
C ALA A 145 -16.09 -16.19 7.41
N ALA A 146 -15.09 -17.02 7.04
CA ALA A 146 -15.35 -18.34 6.47
C ALA A 146 -15.64 -19.41 7.54
N VAL A 147 -15.20 -19.19 8.79
CA VAL A 147 -15.32 -20.18 9.87
C VAL A 147 -16.75 -20.22 10.43
N SER A 148 -17.45 -19.08 10.47
CA SER A 148 -18.80 -18.98 11.02
C SER A 148 -19.91 -19.58 10.13
N GLN A 149 -19.66 -19.81 8.84
CA GLN A 149 -20.68 -20.34 7.91
C GLN A 149 -20.75 -21.87 7.87
N LEU A 150 -19.80 -22.59 8.50
CA LEU A 150 -19.80 -24.05 8.50
C LEU A 150 -20.45 -24.68 9.75
N GLU A 151 -20.75 -23.91 10.81
CA GLU A 151 -21.39 -24.44 12.02
C GLU A 151 -22.93 -24.40 12.00
N GLU A 152 -23.58 -23.57 11.18
CA GLU A 152 -25.05 -23.50 11.16
C GLU A 152 -25.72 -24.66 10.38
N GLY A 153 -24.96 -25.49 9.65
CA GLY A 153 -25.49 -26.52 8.76
C GLY A 153 -25.88 -27.87 9.38
N LEU A 154 -25.73 -28.09 10.70
CA LEU A 154 -25.84 -29.45 11.28
C LEU A 154 -26.95 -29.69 12.31
N GLN A 155 -27.89 -28.77 12.53
CA GLN A 155 -28.99 -29.00 13.51
C GLN A 155 -30.38 -29.31 12.95
N GLU A 156 -30.59 -29.45 11.64
CA GLU A 156 -31.93 -29.77 11.10
C GLU A 156 -32.17 -31.25 10.72
N LYS A 157 -31.25 -32.17 11.05
CA LYS A 157 -31.42 -33.61 10.70
C LYS A 157 -31.80 -34.55 11.86
N ASN A 158 -32.04 -34.04 13.07
CA ASN A 158 -32.41 -34.89 14.21
C ASN A 158 -33.71 -34.44 14.90
N LYS A 159 -34.84 -34.55 14.18
CA LYS A 159 -36.09 -34.91 14.86
C LYS A 159 -36.87 -35.89 14.01
N SER A 160 -36.49 -37.15 14.19
CA SER A 160 -37.24 -38.32 13.79
C SER A 160 -38.71 -38.23 14.23
N SER A 161 -39.64 -38.46 13.30
CA SER A 161 -40.87 -39.21 13.58
C SER A 161 -40.52 -40.51 14.33
N PRO A 162 -41.32 -41.05 15.26
CA PRO A 162 -42.73 -41.47 15.09
C PRO A 162 -43.57 -41.11 16.37
N ASP A 163 -44.86 -41.39 16.60
CA ASP A 163 -45.65 -42.61 16.44
C ASP A 163 -47.16 -42.30 16.60
N SER A 164 -47.94 -43.16 15.95
CA SER A 164 -49.35 -43.56 16.09
C SER A 164 -50.18 -43.12 17.31
N ASN A 165 -51.40 -42.61 17.06
CA ASN A 165 -52.68 -43.31 17.24
C ASN A 165 -53.86 -42.49 16.69
#